data_AF-A0A9D6ELF8-F1
#
_entry.id   AF-A0A9D6ELF8-F1
#
_cell.length_a   1.000
_cell.length_b   1.000
_cell.length_c   1.000
_cell.angle_alpha   90.00
_cell.angle_beta   90.00
_cell.angle_gamma   90.00
#
_symmetry.space_group_name_H-M   'P 1'
#
loop_
_entity.id
_entity.type
_entity.pdbx_description
1 polymer ?
#
loop_
_entity_poly.entity_id
_entity_poly.type
_entity_poly.pdbx_seq_one_letter_code
_entity_poly.pdbx_strand_id
1 'polypeptide(L)'
;MGRLYLVTDGAEVARRRKLVAPGVLVEVWGDLYDAGHFWMGEQTKGYLDGAGPPLATKSILDPEAVSVYYGPRLCDVESLPSEESLKSRALSAHAIGVAWITFDQLGERTKYEPASPADPIFYLRRPGGQAAHVWRLFRAKDEAIVYMGEYYGKDSEARDWAQSLPVGSFDDLVARYGQKS
;
A
#
# COMPACT_ATOMS: atom_id res chain seq x y z
N MET A 1 10.34 -12.82 6.37
CA MET A 1 10.37 -11.49 5.71
C MET A 1 9.62 -11.65 4.41
N GLY A 2 8.63 -10.78 4.16
CA GLY A 2 7.83 -10.79 2.93
C GLY A 2 8.56 -10.11 1.77
N ARG A 3 7.98 -10.16 0.57
CA ARG A 3 8.45 -9.44 -0.64
C ARG A 3 7.28 -8.77 -1.35
N LEU A 4 7.52 -7.60 -1.95
CA LEU A 4 6.56 -6.92 -2.82
C LEU A 4 6.99 -7.09 -4.27
N TYR A 5 6.10 -7.59 -5.11
CA TYR A 5 6.38 -7.95 -6.50
C TYR A 5 5.68 -7.00 -7.46
N LEU A 6 6.43 -6.54 -8.47
CA LEU A 6 5.89 -5.92 -9.68
C LEU A 6 5.90 -6.94 -10.81
N VAL A 7 4.73 -7.28 -11.35
CA VAL A 7 4.58 -8.19 -12.50
C VAL A 7 4.01 -7.45 -13.71
N THR A 8 4.26 -7.96 -14.92
CA THR A 8 3.96 -7.26 -16.19
C THR A 8 2.89 -7.92 -17.05
N ASP A 9 2.24 -8.98 -16.57
CA ASP A 9 1.25 -9.74 -17.35
C ASP A 9 -0.14 -9.68 -16.69
N GLY A 10 -0.85 -8.58 -16.95
CA GLY A 10 -2.20 -8.37 -16.43
C GLY A 10 -3.24 -9.38 -16.91
N ALA A 11 -3.10 -9.86 -18.14
CA ALA A 11 -4.02 -10.86 -18.69
C ALA A 11 -3.88 -12.18 -17.93
N GLU A 12 -2.64 -12.58 -17.65
CA GLU A 12 -2.36 -13.79 -16.90
C GLU A 12 -2.76 -13.67 -15.42
N VAL A 13 -2.52 -12.53 -14.78
CA VAL A 13 -3.02 -12.25 -13.43
C VAL A 13 -4.54 -12.38 -13.38
N ALA A 14 -5.26 -11.79 -14.34
CA ALA A 14 -6.72 -11.87 -14.41
C ALA A 14 -7.23 -13.29 -14.68
N ARG A 15 -6.53 -14.06 -15.51
CA ARG A 15 -6.86 -15.48 -15.77
C ARG A 15 -6.69 -16.33 -14.52
N ARG A 16 -5.55 -16.22 -13.85
CA ARG A 16 -5.20 -17.07 -12.69
C ARG A 16 -6.00 -16.74 -11.45
N ARG A 17 -6.40 -15.48 -11.27
CA ARG A 17 -7.37 -15.08 -10.23
C ARG A 17 -8.63 -15.95 -10.22
N LYS A 18 -9.08 -16.42 -11.40
CA LYS A 18 -10.26 -17.29 -11.53
C LYS A 18 -9.97 -18.77 -11.22
N LEU A 19 -8.70 -19.16 -11.16
CA LEU A 19 -8.24 -20.54 -10.93
C LEU A 19 -7.83 -20.78 -9.47
N VAL A 20 -7.59 -19.71 -8.71
CA VAL A 20 -7.29 -19.79 -7.27
C VAL A 20 -8.51 -20.32 -6.51
N ALA A 21 -8.26 -21.15 -5.49
CA ALA A 21 -9.29 -21.81 -4.72
C ALA A 21 -10.29 -20.81 -4.10
N PRO A 22 -11.60 -21.15 -4.07
CA PRO A 22 -12.61 -20.31 -3.40
C PRO A 22 -12.23 -20.03 -1.94
N GLY A 23 -12.42 -18.77 -1.51
CA GLY A 23 -12.08 -18.34 -0.15
C GLY A 23 -10.64 -17.87 0.03
N VAL A 24 -9.75 -18.09 -0.93
CA VAL A 24 -8.41 -17.49 -0.95
C VAL A 24 -8.50 -16.07 -1.48
N LEU A 25 -7.95 -15.13 -0.72
CA LEU A 25 -7.92 -13.73 -1.09
C LEU A 25 -6.71 -13.41 -1.97
N VAL A 26 -6.94 -12.76 -3.11
CA VAL A 26 -5.91 -12.41 -4.10
C VAL A 26 -5.87 -10.89 -4.29
N GLU A 27 -5.09 -10.22 -3.45
CA GLU A 27 -4.95 -8.76 -3.42
C GLU A 27 -3.86 -8.31 -4.41
N VAL A 28 -4.29 -7.87 -5.60
CA VAL A 28 -3.40 -7.36 -6.64
C VAL A 28 -3.86 -5.98 -7.06
N TRP A 29 -2.93 -5.04 -7.08
CA TRP A 29 -3.14 -3.64 -7.34
C TRP A 29 -2.50 -3.25 -8.67
N GLY A 30 -3.29 -2.75 -9.62
CA GLY A 30 -2.76 -2.24 -10.88
C GLY A 30 -1.94 -0.98 -10.64
N ASP A 31 -0.76 -0.89 -11.26
CA ASP A 31 0.01 0.33 -11.29
C ASP A 31 -0.80 1.41 -12.02
N LEU A 32 -0.97 2.57 -11.37
CA LEU A 32 -1.81 3.65 -11.87
C LEU A 32 -1.14 4.45 -12.99
N TYR A 33 0.18 4.29 -13.17
CA TYR A 33 0.97 5.05 -14.13
C TYR A 33 1.51 4.15 -15.25
N ASP A 34 1.75 2.86 -14.95
CA ASP A 34 2.22 1.87 -15.90
C ASP A 34 1.15 0.80 -16.20
N ALA A 35 0.37 1.01 -17.26
CA ALA A 35 -0.65 0.06 -17.67
C ALA A 35 -0.08 -1.36 -17.89
N GLY A 36 -0.83 -2.38 -17.47
CA GLY A 36 -0.41 -3.78 -17.55
C GLY A 36 0.54 -4.24 -16.44
N HIS A 37 0.96 -3.34 -15.56
CA HIS A 37 1.80 -3.67 -14.41
C HIS A 37 0.97 -3.79 -13.13
N PHE A 38 1.40 -4.69 -12.24
CA PHE A 38 0.65 -5.00 -11.02
C PHE A 38 1.56 -5.24 -9.82
N TRP A 39 1.20 -4.63 -8.71
CA TRP A 39 1.83 -4.78 -7.39
C TRP A 39 1.07 -5.80 -6.54
N MET A 40 1.81 -6.68 -5.86
CA MET A 40 1.26 -7.67 -4.93
C MET A 40 2.27 -8.12 -3.88
N GLY A 41 1.77 -8.62 -2.75
CA GLY A 41 2.58 -9.27 -1.71
C GLY A 41 3.01 -10.70 -2.08
N GLU A 42 3.94 -11.25 -1.30
CA GLU A 42 4.53 -12.57 -1.54
C GLU A 42 3.50 -13.68 -1.46
N GLN A 43 2.58 -13.60 -0.49
CA GLN A 43 1.50 -14.58 -0.36
C GLN A 43 0.60 -14.60 -1.61
N THR A 44 0.21 -13.43 -2.10
CA THR A 44 -0.62 -13.32 -3.32
C THR A 44 0.13 -13.83 -4.56
N LYS A 45 1.42 -13.49 -4.68
CA LYS A 45 2.28 -14.01 -5.75
C LYS A 45 2.35 -15.54 -5.71
N GLY A 46 2.52 -16.13 -4.53
CA GLY A 46 2.55 -17.58 -4.32
C GLY A 46 1.26 -18.28 -4.76
N TYR A 47 0.08 -17.72 -4.47
CA TYR A 47 -1.18 -18.29 -4.93
C TYR A 47 -1.32 -18.25 -6.46
N LEU A 48 -0.90 -17.15 -7.09
CA LEU A 48 -0.96 -17.02 -8.55
C LEU A 48 0.08 -17.89 -9.25
N ASP A 49 1.26 -18.06 -8.67
CA ASP A 49 2.28 -18.99 -9.18
C ASP A 49 1.84 -20.45 -8.99
N GLY A 50 1.14 -20.80 -7.91
CA GLY A 50 0.58 -22.14 -7.72
C GLY A 50 -0.46 -22.54 -8.78
N ALA A 51 -1.06 -21.57 -9.48
CA ALA A 51 -2.05 -21.78 -10.53
C ALA A 51 -1.44 -21.90 -11.95
N GLY A 52 -0.11 -21.94 -12.10
CA GLY A 52 0.56 -22.07 -13.41
C GLY A 52 2.10 -21.99 -13.35
N PRO A 53 2.79 -21.74 -14.47
CA PRO A 53 4.22 -21.40 -14.44
C PRO A 53 4.46 -20.07 -13.70
N PRO A 54 5.60 -19.82 -13.04
CA PRO A 54 5.82 -18.56 -12.31
C PRO A 54 5.55 -17.31 -13.15
N LEU A 55 4.78 -16.35 -12.62
CA LEU A 55 4.55 -15.06 -13.27
C LEU A 55 5.86 -14.29 -13.43
N ALA A 56 6.06 -13.71 -14.61
CA ALA A 56 7.20 -12.86 -14.90
C ALA A 56 7.24 -11.65 -13.95
N THR A 57 8.35 -11.51 -13.25
CA THR A 57 8.58 -10.45 -12.28
C THR A 57 9.49 -9.39 -12.89
N LYS A 58 9.08 -8.13 -12.89
CA LYS A 58 9.89 -6.99 -13.34
C LYS A 58 10.77 -6.45 -12.22
N SER A 59 10.23 -6.39 -11.00
CA SER A 59 10.93 -5.85 -9.84
C SER A 59 10.44 -6.50 -8.57
N ILE A 60 11.34 -6.63 -7.60
CA ILE A 60 11.08 -7.08 -6.24
C ILE A 60 11.54 -5.99 -5.29
N LEU A 61 10.68 -5.60 -4.34
CA LEU A 61 10.98 -4.61 -3.32
C LEU A 61 10.90 -5.23 -1.93
N ASP A 62 11.74 -4.74 -1.03
CA ASP A 62 11.64 -5.01 0.40
C ASP A 62 10.41 -4.27 0.98
N PRO A 63 9.45 -4.97 1.63
CA PRO A 63 8.32 -4.31 2.29
C PRO A 63 8.73 -3.29 3.36
N GLU A 64 9.92 -3.41 3.96
CA GLU A 64 10.40 -2.44 4.96
C GLU A 64 10.72 -1.06 4.35
N ALA A 65 10.91 -0.99 3.03
CA ALA A 65 11.15 0.27 2.33
C ALA A 65 9.90 1.18 2.24
N VAL A 66 8.70 0.61 2.43
CA VAL A 66 7.43 1.36 2.42
C VAL A 66 6.91 1.46 3.86
N SER A 67 6.93 2.66 4.43
CA SER A 67 6.56 2.85 5.84
C SER A 67 5.05 3.03 6.01
N VAL A 68 4.50 2.49 7.11
CA VAL A 68 3.10 2.66 7.50
C VAL A 68 3.05 3.38 8.85
N TYR A 69 2.25 4.44 8.96
CA TYR A 69 1.93 5.10 10.22
C TYR A 69 0.51 4.76 10.64
N TYR A 70 0.32 4.15 11.81
CA TYR A 70 -1.01 3.77 12.29
C TYR A 70 -1.64 4.79 13.25
N GLY A 71 -0.86 5.80 13.69
CA GLY A 71 -1.33 6.80 14.64
C GLY A 71 -1.55 6.29 16.06
N PRO A 72 -1.81 7.20 17.02
CA PRO A 72 -1.87 6.86 18.44
C PRO A 72 -3.18 6.21 18.89
N ARG A 73 -4.23 6.23 18.06
CA ARG A 73 -5.59 5.78 18.41
C ARG A 73 -6.13 4.74 17.44
N LEU A 74 -5.27 3.85 16.96
CA LEU A 74 -5.67 2.76 16.07
C LEU A 74 -6.80 1.94 16.70
N CYS A 75 -7.88 1.75 15.96
CA CYS A 75 -9.05 0.96 16.36
C CYS A 75 -9.47 0.01 15.24
N ASP A 76 -10.50 -0.82 15.49
CA ASP A 76 -11.05 -1.79 14.54
C ASP A 76 -9.96 -2.64 13.85
N VAL A 77 -8.97 -3.08 14.64
CA VAL A 77 -7.76 -3.78 14.16
C VAL A 77 -8.09 -5.05 13.38
N GLU A 78 -9.17 -5.74 13.75
CA GLU A 78 -9.66 -6.93 13.05
C GLU A 78 -10.13 -6.64 11.61
N SER A 79 -10.44 -5.37 11.31
CA SER A 79 -10.84 -4.89 9.99
C SER A 79 -9.69 -4.26 9.20
N LEU A 80 -8.46 -4.21 9.74
CA LEU A 80 -7.30 -3.71 9.01
C LEU A 80 -6.95 -4.62 7.83
N PRO A 81 -6.62 -4.06 6.66
CA PRO A 81 -6.09 -4.84 5.56
C PRO A 81 -4.77 -5.50 5.95
N SER A 82 -4.35 -6.51 5.18
CA SER A 82 -3.00 -7.03 5.32
C SER A 82 -1.99 -5.90 5.03
N GLU A 83 -0.90 -5.85 5.79
CA GLU A 83 0.12 -4.82 5.57
C GLU A 83 0.76 -4.97 4.18
N GLU A 84 0.92 -6.20 3.67
CA GLU A 84 1.40 -6.45 2.31
C GLU A 84 0.47 -5.82 1.25
N SER A 85 -0.85 -5.95 1.41
CA SER A 85 -1.81 -5.34 0.49
C SER A 85 -1.82 -3.83 0.58
N LEU A 86 -1.75 -3.28 1.80
CA LEU A 86 -1.66 -1.84 2.02
C LEU A 86 -0.41 -1.24 1.37
N LYS A 87 0.75 -1.88 1.54
CA LYS A 87 2.01 -1.44 0.92
C LYS A 87 2.00 -1.63 -0.60
N SER A 88 1.44 -2.73 -1.10
CA SER A 88 1.25 -2.94 -2.54
C SER A 88 0.34 -1.87 -3.15
N ARG A 89 -0.73 -1.48 -2.45
CA ARG A 89 -1.62 -0.38 -2.85
C ARG A 89 -0.90 0.98 -2.86
N ALA A 90 -0.02 1.22 -1.88
CA ALA A 90 0.81 2.42 -1.84
C ALA A 90 1.74 2.48 -3.05
N LEU A 91 2.46 1.38 -3.34
CA LEU A 91 3.35 1.28 -4.50
C LEU A 91 2.61 1.43 -5.83
N SER A 92 1.37 0.93 -5.93
CA SER A 92 0.56 1.08 -7.14
C SER A 92 0.26 2.54 -7.51
N ALA A 93 0.35 3.44 -6.54
CA ALA A 93 0.20 4.88 -6.71
C ALA A 93 1.54 5.64 -6.60
N HIS A 94 2.66 4.93 -6.71
CA HIS A 94 4.03 5.46 -6.59
C HIS A 94 4.25 6.19 -5.27
N ALA A 95 3.69 5.66 -4.18
CA ALA A 95 3.89 6.19 -2.84
C ALA A 95 5.08 5.53 -2.13
N ILE A 96 5.72 6.30 -1.24
CA ILE A 96 6.85 5.87 -0.41
C ILE A 96 6.43 5.55 1.04
N GLY A 97 5.20 5.92 1.40
CA GLY A 97 4.63 5.65 2.71
C GLY A 97 3.14 5.92 2.76
N VAL A 98 2.51 5.49 3.84
CA VAL A 98 1.06 5.61 4.03
C VAL A 98 0.72 5.81 5.51
N ALA A 99 -0.24 6.69 5.80
CA ALA A 99 -0.73 6.96 7.15
C ALA A 99 -2.21 6.60 7.30
N TRP A 100 -2.55 6.01 8.43
CA TRP A 100 -3.92 5.77 8.87
C TRP A 100 -4.51 7.07 9.40
N ILE A 101 -5.56 7.56 8.74
CA ILE A 101 -6.22 8.84 9.04
C ILE A 101 -7.71 8.66 9.28
N THR A 102 -8.17 7.46 9.66
CA THR A 102 -9.60 7.17 9.86
C THR A 102 -10.24 8.11 10.88
N PHE A 103 -9.48 8.46 11.92
CA PHE A 103 -9.85 9.47 12.90
C PHE A 103 -8.78 10.55 12.95
N ASP A 104 -9.23 11.79 13.08
CA ASP A 104 -8.33 12.93 13.30
C ASP A 104 -7.87 13.03 14.76
N GLN A 105 -7.08 14.05 15.06
CA GLN A 105 -6.58 14.34 16.40
C GLN A 105 -7.68 14.61 17.45
N LEU A 106 -8.86 15.06 17.01
CA LEU A 106 -10.02 15.29 17.87
C LEU A 106 -10.84 14.01 18.09
N GLY A 107 -10.52 12.93 17.36
CA GLY A 107 -11.27 11.69 17.37
C GLY A 107 -12.51 11.72 16.47
N GLU A 108 -12.62 12.72 15.59
CA GLU A 108 -13.67 12.76 14.59
C GLU A 108 -13.30 11.87 13.41
N ARG A 109 -14.29 11.16 12.87
CA ARG A 109 -14.08 10.29 11.73
C ARG A 109 -13.85 11.14 10.47
N THR A 110 -12.73 10.93 9.81
CA THR A 110 -12.40 11.61 8.56
C THR A 110 -13.44 11.26 7.49
N LYS A 111 -14.04 12.30 6.91
CA LYS A 111 -14.95 12.19 5.77
C LYS A 111 -14.20 12.62 4.52
N TYR A 112 -14.03 11.67 3.60
CA TYR A 112 -13.41 11.94 2.31
C TYR A 112 -14.12 11.13 1.24
N GLU A 113 -14.36 11.70 0.07
CA GLU A 113 -14.89 10.99 -1.08
C GLU A 113 -13.84 11.02 -2.19
N PRO A 114 -13.12 9.90 -2.43
CA PRO A 114 -12.17 9.81 -3.53
C PRO A 114 -12.89 9.97 -4.87
N ALA A 115 -12.45 10.93 -5.67
CA ALA A 115 -12.86 11.10 -7.05
C ALA A 115 -12.13 10.13 -7.99
N SER A 116 -10.92 9.69 -7.62
CA SER A 116 -10.07 8.83 -8.45
C SER A 116 -9.23 7.86 -7.63
N PRO A 117 -8.86 6.67 -8.18
CA PRO A 117 -7.84 5.82 -7.58
C PRO A 117 -6.48 6.49 -7.39
N ALA A 118 -6.19 7.56 -8.14
CA ALA A 118 -4.97 8.36 -7.99
C ALA A 118 -5.02 9.34 -6.81
N ASP A 119 -6.16 9.51 -6.16
CA ASP A 119 -6.29 10.40 -5.00
C ASP A 119 -5.37 9.94 -3.88
N PRO A 120 -4.75 10.88 -3.15
CA PRO A 120 -3.85 10.54 -2.06
C PRO A 120 -4.59 9.93 -0.87
N ILE A 121 -5.91 10.09 -0.78
CA ILE A 121 -6.72 9.52 0.29
C ILE A 121 -7.61 8.43 -0.29
N PHE A 122 -7.63 7.27 0.37
CA PHE A 122 -8.39 6.11 -0.08
C PHE A 122 -8.95 5.30 1.09
N TYR A 123 -9.99 4.51 0.81
CA TYR A 123 -10.52 3.54 1.74
C TYR A 123 -9.89 2.17 1.49
N LEU A 124 -9.49 1.50 2.57
CA LEU A 124 -9.09 0.10 2.49
C LEU A 124 -9.56 -0.65 3.74
N ARG A 125 -10.03 -1.87 3.53
CA ARG A 125 -10.59 -2.73 4.56
C ARG A 125 -10.17 -4.17 4.31
N ARG A 126 -9.98 -4.93 5.38
CA ARG A 126 -9.88 -6.39 5.29
C ARG A 126 -11.12 -6.98 4.62
N PRO A 127 -10.97 -7.90 3.66
CA PRO A 127 -12.11 -8.67 3.19
C PRO A 127 -12.78 -9.42 4.34
N GLY A 128 -14.11 -9.27 4.47
CA GLY A 128 -14.89 -9.75 5.62
C GLY A 128 -14.86 -8.87 6.87
N GLY A 129 -14.02 -7.82 6.90
CA GLY A 129 -13.96 -6.85 7.99
C GLY A 129 -15.22 -5.98 8.07
N GLN A 130 -15.49 -5.45 9.27
CA GLN A 130 -16.71 -4.68 9.54
C GLN A 130 -16.52 -3.17 9.38
N ALA A 131 -15.31 -2.64 9.59
CA ALA A 131 -15.01 -1.20 9.51
C ALA A 131 -14.06 -0.86 8.35
N ALA A 132 -14.40 0.15 7.54
CA ALA A 132 -13.48 0.66 6.53
C ALA A 132 -12.51 1.67 7.14
N HIS A 133 -11.23 1.59 6.77
CA HIS A 133 -10.19 2.50 7.23
C HIS A 133 -9.85 3.52 6.14
N VAL A 134 -9.60 4.76 6.56
CA VAL A 134 -9.16 5.85 5.68
C VAL A 134 -7.64 5.95 5.77
N TRP A 135 -7.00 5.95 4.61
CA TRP A 135 -5.55 6.00 4.47
C TRP A 135 -5.16 7.18 3.61
N ARG A 136 -4.03 7.80 3.94
CA ARG A 136 -3.36 8.76 3.08
C ARG A 136 -2.02 8.21 2.63
N LEU A 137 -1.77 8.15 1.33
CA LEU A 137 -0.46 7.87 0.75
C LEU A 137 0.37 9.13 0.59
N PHE A 138 1.69 8.98 0.60
CA PHE A 138 2.64 10.06 0.35
C PHE A 138 3.60 9.67 -0.76
N ARG A 139 3.73 10.51 -1.78
CA ARG A 139 4.64 10.26 -2.92
C ARG A 139 6.01 10.89 -2.71
N ALA A 140 6.05 11.94 -1.88
CA ALA A 140 7.27 12.64 -1.53
C ALA A 140 7.42 12.77 -0.01
N LYS A 141 8.68 12.76 0.45
CA LYS A 141 8.98 12.92 1.88
C LYS A 141 8.58 14.29 2.41
N ASP A 142 8.83 15.35 1.65
CA ASP A 142 8.46 16.70 2.05
C ASP A 142 6.93 16.87 2.17
N GLU A 143 6.17 16.21 1.28
CA GLU A 143 4.71 16.13 1.37
C GLU A 143 4.27 15.49 2.69
N ALA A 144 4.89 14.37 3.08
CA ALA A 144 4.60 13.71 4.34
C ALA A 144 4.94 14.61 5.53
N ILE A 145 6.08 15.30 5.53
CA ILE A 145 6.50 16.18 6.62
C ILE A 145 5.50 17.32 6.82
N VAL A 146 5.10 17.99 5.73
CA VAL A 146 4.12 19.10 5.80
C VAL A 146 2.78 18.58 6.29
N TYR A 147 2.23 17.56 5.64
CA TYR A 147 0.90 17.05 5.96
C TYR A 147 0.84 16.51 7.40
N MET A 148 1.81 15.71 7.82
CA MET A 148 1.79 15.10 9.16
C MET A 148 1.92 16.16 10.25
N GLY A 149 2.72 17.21 10.01
CA GLY A 149 2.84 18.35 10.92
C GLY A 149 1.56 19.19 11.03
N GLU A 150 0.84 19.37 9.92
CA GLU A 150 -0.44 20.10 9.93
C GLU A 150 -1.59 19.26 10.51
N TYR A 151 -1.69 17.98 10.13
CA TYR A 151 -2.81 17.11 10.47
C TYR A 151 -2.77 16.63 11.93
N TYR A 152 -1.59 16.26 12.43
CA TYR A 152 -1.41 15.80 13.82
C TYR A 152 -0.85 16.87 14.76
N GLY A 153 -0.54 18.07 14.24
CA GLY A 153 -0.20 19.24 15.04
C GLY A 153 1.05 19.07 15.92
N LYS A 154 0.84 19.06 17.24
CA LYS A 154 1.93 18.94 18.24
C LYS A 154 2.40 17.50 18.49
N ASP A 155 1.78 16.51 17.84
CA ASP A 155 2.22 15.12 17.94
C ASP A 155 3.62 14.97 17.34
N SER A 156 4.61 14.72 18.20
CA SER A 156 5.98 14.49 17.77
C SER A 156 6.12 13.19 17.00
N GLU A 157 5.31 12.16 17.27
CA GLU A 157 5.46 10.84 16.65
C GLU A 157 5.11 10.87 15.16
N ALA A 158 4.06 11.59 14.77
CA ALA A 158 3.68 11.75 13.36
C ALA A 158 4.77 12.46 12.56
N ARG A 159 5.38 13.48 13.16
CA ARG A 159 6.49 14.23 12.56
C ARG A 159 7.75 13.38 12.46
N ASP A 160 8.11 12.69 13.54
CA ASP A 160 9.30 11.83 13.60
C ASP A 160 9.19 10.70 12.58
N TRP A 161 7.99 10.10 12.44
CA TRP A 161 7.70 9.12 11.40
C TRP A 161 7.97 9.69 10.00
N ALA A 162 7.39 10.85 9.65
CA ALA A 162 7.59 11.46 8.33
C ALA A 162 9.08 11.78 8.07
N GLN A 163 9.80 12.23 9.10
CA GLN A 163 11.24 12.50 9.02
C GLN A 163 12.08 11.23 8.88
N SER A 164 11.61 10.09 9.39
CA SER A 164 12.30 8.79 9.29
C SER A 164 12.13 8.08 7.96
N LEU A 165 11.25 8.55 7.06
CA LEU A 165 11.07 7.96 5.73
C LEU A 165 12.42 7.81 5.00
N PRO A 166 12.74 6.63 4.46
CA PRO A 166 14.11 6.29 4.03
C PRO A 166 14.54 6.96 2.72
N VAL A 167 13.58 7.48 1.96
CA VAL A 167 13.75 8.03 0.61
C VAL A 167 12.91 9.28 0.41
N GLY A 168 13.30 10.11 -0.57
CA GLY A 168 12.60 11.35 -0.90
C GLY A 168 11.44 11.15 -1.89
N SER A 169 11.54 10.13 -2.75
CA SER A 169 10.64 9.89 -3.88
C SER A 169 10.50 8.40 -4.21
N PHE A 170 9.52 8.05 -5.05
CA PHE A 170 9.34 6.69 -5.55
C PHE A 170 10.50 6.20 -6.42
N ASP A 171 11.06 7.06 -7.26
CA ASP A 171 12.22 6.71 -8.09
C ASP A 171 13.43 6.33 -7.22
N ASP A 172 13.66 7.07 -6.14
CA ASP A 172 14.69 6.75 -5.15
C ASP A 172 14.40 5.41 -4.45
N LEU A 173 13.13 5.14 -4.15
CA LEU A 173 12.68 3.90 -3.54
C LEU A 173 13.04 2.70 -4.42
N VAL A 174 12.66 2.76 -5.71
CA VAL A 174 12.93 1.69 -6.67
C VAL A 174 14.43 1.57 -6.95
N ALA A 175 15.16 2.69 -7.06
CA ALA A 175 16.60 2.66 -7.32
C ALA A 175 17.39 2.04 -6.15
N ARG A 176 16.98 2.30 -4.90
CA ARG A 176 17.70 1.85 -3.70
C ARG A 176 17.30 0.47 -3.22
N TYR A 177 16.01 0.13 -3.32
CA TYR A 177 15.44 -1.10 -2.75
C TYR A 177 14.86 -2.07 -3.78
N GLY A 178 14.78 -1.66 -5.05
CA GLY A 178 14.31 -2.49 -6.14
C GLY A 178 15.39 -3.44 -6.65
N GLN A 179 15.06 -4.73 -6.67
CA GLN A 179 15.84 -5.77 -7.33
C GLN A 179 15.17 -6.12 -8.66
N LYS A 180 15.92 -6.04 -9.76
CA LYS A 180 15.46 -6.55 -11.06
C LYS A 180 15.53 -8.08 -11.02
N SER A 181 14.46 -8.73 -11.46
CA SER A 181 14.37 -10.19 -11.58
C SER A 181 14.64 -10.67 -13.00
#